data_AF-A0A7C6XYH2-F1
#
_entry.id   AF-A0A7C6XYH2-F1
#
_cell.length_a   1.000
_cell.length_b   1.000
_cell.length_c   1.000
_cell.angle_alpha   90.00
_cell.angle_beta   90.00
_cell.angle_gamma   90.00
#
_symmetry.space_group_name_H-M   'P 1'
#
loop_
_entity.id
_entity.type
_entity.pdbx_description
1 polymer ?
#
loop_
_entity_poly.entity_id
_entity_poly.type
_entity_poly.pdbx_seq_one_letter_code
_entity_poly.pdbx_strand_id
1 'polypeptide(L)'
;CLADSRQAPPDAVIHWCGAVSAAIRSAYPQALIVSGNEQGQINSDSGWQLGNQPGTDFYSMHGYPVPSWHNISFDGMTDPLCQSLLPFYTRIARAYGPVMLQEFGTIITFGAAQQDAYLRAILPACWDSGANGFLWWCLRDIHASIHPYVKNNFESTLGLIDAQDRVKPGLEYYLEFARSLPQRPAPTVPEDAVGVYIPRHYYLRDRQENPGNDPAILSRRLIIANYMLQQLGHPVRVVRGDRPLPDDVRCIVVPGAMLDAVEAKAMIDWVDAGGRLVWHGPDPVNWGHTYIRLLGARSVDYRASRPMQVEAFGRNWSYDRYPRNMRVQIEPDIARVIADDQDGLPAILCHSLGRGVVAYTLPVVEDAMAATSDRRDLRPLWLDWYRGMLELVGVSSR
;
A
#
# COMPACT_ATOMS: atom_id res chain seq x y z
N CYS A 1 -9.88 7.90 -21.74
CA CYS A 1 -10.55 6.58 -21.84
C CYS A 1 -11.97 6.75 -22.33
N LEU A 2 -12.45 5.79 -23.14
CA LEU A 2 -13.86 5.68 -23.51
C LEU A 2 -14.70 5.44 -22.25
N ALA A 3 -15.91 6.00 -22.17
CA ALA A 3 -16.75 5.91 -20.98
C ALA A 3 -17.02 4.44 -20.56
N ASP A 4 -17.19 3.57 -21.55
CA ASP A 4 -17.52 2.16 -21.35
C ASP A 4 -16.36 1.35 -20.74
N SER A 5 -15.11 1.84 -20.87
CA SER A 5 -13.95 1.08 -20.37
C SER A 5 -13.94 0.95 -18.85
N ARG A 6 -14.51 1.92 -18.12
CA ARG A 6 -14.64 1.85 -16.66
C ARG A 6 -15.79 0.96 -16.21
N GLN A 7 -16.76 0.70 -17.10
CA GLN A 7 -17.94 -0.11 -16.81
C GLN A 7 -17.73 -1.59 -17.13
N ALA A 8 -16.64 -1.97 -17.80
CA ALA A 8 -16.32 -3.37 -18.06
C ALA A 8 -16.19 -4.18 -16.75
N PRO A 9 -16.93 -5.29 -16.57
CA PRO A 9 -16.76 -6.18 -15.42
C PRO A 9 -15.34 -6.75 -15.37
N PRO A 10 -14.78 -7.04 -14.17
CA PRO A 10 -13.43 -7.59 -14.04
C PRO A 10 -13.19 -8.84 -14.91
N ASP A 11 -14.15 -9.76 -14.97
CA ASP A 11 -14.02 -10.99 -15.76
C ASP A 11 -13.96 -10.73 -17.28
N ALA A 12 -14.63 -9.68 -17.76
CA ALA A 12 -14.56 -9.26 -19.16
C ALA A 12 -13.17 -8.70 -19.50
N VAL A 13 -12.57 -7.94 -18.57
CA VAL A 13 -11.20 -7.45 -18.69
C VAL A 13 -10.22 -8.62 -18.74
N ILE A 14 -10.32 -9.57 -17.80
CA ILE A 14 -9.49 -10.79 -17.76
C ILE A 14 -9.56 -11.57 -19.07
N HIS A 15 -10.78 -11.77 -19.59
CA HIS A 15 -10.99 -12.48 -20.85
C HIS A 15 -10.32 -11.76 -22.02
N TRP A 16 -10.49 -10.43 -22.11
CA TRP A 16 -9.85 -9.62 -23.13
C TRP A 16 -8.32 -9.69 -23.05
N CYS A 17 -7.74 -9.59 -21.85
CA CYS A 17 -6.30 -9.76 -21.63
C CYS A 17 -5.82 -11.12 -22.15
N GLY A 18 -6.54 -12.18 -21.80
CA GLY A 18 -6.21 -13.54 -22.21
C GLY A 18 -6.21 -13.70 -23.73
N ALA A 19 -7.21 -13.14 -24.41
CA ALA A 19 -7.30 -13.17 -25.87
C ALA A 19 -6.14 -12.42 -26.55
N VAL A 20 -5.81 -11.21 -26.05
CA VAL A 20 -4.69 -10.41 -26.58
C VAL A 20 -3.36 -11.12 -26.35
N SER A 21 -3.09 -11.59 -25.13
CA SER A 21 -1.86 -12.31 -24.79
C SER A 21 -1.70 -13.59 -25.61
N ALA A 22 -2.79 -14.35 -25.82
CA ALA A 22 -2.78 -15.56 -26.63
C ALA A 22 -2.48 -15.26 -28.11
N ALA A 23 -3.06 -14.20 -28.67
CA ALA A 23 -2.78 -13.77 -30.04
C ALA A 23 -1.31 -13.36 -30.22
N ILE A 24 -0.76 -12.58 -29.28
CA ILE A 24 0.67 -12.19 -29.29
C ILE A 24 1.54 -13.44 -29.19
N ARG A 25 1.26 -14.34 -28.23
CA ARG A 25 2.04 -15.56 -28.03
C ARG A 25 2.01 -16.49 -29.25
N SER A 26 0.88 -16.57 -29.95
CA SER A 26 0.74 -17.35 -31.18
C SER A 26 1.61 -16.82 -32.31
N ALA A 27 1.75 -15.50 -32.44
CA ALA A 27 2.58 -14.89 -33.48
C ALA A 27 4.06 -14.81 -33.08
N TYR A 28 4.33 -14.60 -31.79
CA TYR A 28 5.66 -14.39 -31.23
C TYR A 28 5.86 -15.23 -29.96
N PRO A 29 6.14 -16.53 -30.08
CA PRO A 29 6.18 -17.44 -28.93
C PRO A 29 7.17 -17.05 -27.83
N GLN A 30 8.29 -16.44 -28.22
CA GLN A 30 9.39 -16.06 -27.34
C GLN A 30 9.33 -14.61 -26.83
N ALA A 31 8.35 -13.81 -27.28
CA ALA A 31 8.24 -12.43 -26.83
C ALA A 31 7.79 -12.38 -25.36
N LEU A 32 8.43 -11.53 -24.55
CA LEU A 32 7.90 -11.24 -23.22
C LEU A 32 6.69 -10.31 -23.35
N ILE A 33 5.62 -10.63 -22.64
CA ILE A 33 4.35 -9.91 -22.65
C ILE A 33 4.18 -9.23 -21.31
N VAL A 34 3.92 -7.92 -21.33
CA VAL A 34 3.58 -7.11 -20.16
C VAL A 34 2.40 -6.24 -20.50
N SER A 35 1.53 -6.03 -19.51
CA SER A 35 0.53 -4.98 -19.55
C SER A 35 0.92 -3.84 -18.64
N GLY A 36 0.72 -2.61 -19.12
CA GLY A 36 0.90 -1.39 -18.34
C GLY A 36 0.01 -1.40 -17.11
N ASN A 37 0.60 -1.43 -15.91
CA ASN A 37 -0.16 -1.21 -14.69
C ASN A 37 0.12 0.17 -14.11
N GLU A 38 -0.91 0.89 -13.73
CA GLU A 38 -0.83 2.19 -13.06
C GLU A 38 -1.34 2.13 -11.62
N GLN A 39 -1.02 3.15 -10.83
CA GLN A 39 -1.32 3.19 -9.39
C GLN A 39 -2.81 2.97 -9.04
N GLY A 40 -3.72 3.28 -9.95
CA GLY A 40 -5.17 3.11 -9.83
C GLY A 40 -5.61 1.67 -9.65
N GLN A 41 -4.81 0.66 -10.00
CA GLN A 41 -5.12 -0.75 -9.69
C GLN A 41 -4.87 -1.11 -8.23
N ILE A 42 -4.15 -0.25 -7.53
CA ILE A 42 -3.96 -0.32 -6.07
C ILE A 42 -4.95 0.65 -5.42
N ASN A 43 -5.13 1.84 -6.00
CA ASN A 43 -5.93 2.93 -5.43
C ASN A 43 -7.42 2.84 -5.75
N SER A 44 -7.88 1.94 -6.60
CA SER A 44 -9.28 1.84 -6.98
C SER A 44 -9.63 0.46 -7.50
N ASP A 45 -10.91 0.23 -7.72
CA ASP A 45 -11.41 -0.95 -8.41
C ASP A 45 -11.94 -0.57 -9.80
N SER A 46 -11.03 -0.40 -10.75
CA SER A 46 -11.36 -0.04 -12.14
C SER A 46 -11.81 -1.24 -12.99
N GLY A 47 -11.90 -2.44 -12.39
CA GLY A 47 -12.08 -3.71 -13.10
C GLY A 47 -10.77 -4.38 -13.53
N TRP A 48 -9.69 -3.62 -13.65
CA TRP A 48 -8.36 -4.16 -13.91
C TRP A 48 -7.64 -4.44 -12.58
N GLN A 49 -7.42 -5.72 -12.26
CA GLN A 49 -6.97 -6.15 -10.93
C GLN A 49 -5.57 -6.79 -11.00
N LEU A 50 -4.72 -6.54 -9.98
CA LEU A 50 -3.42 -7.21 -9.87
C LEU A 50 -3.62 -8.73 -9.69
N GLY A 51 -2.74 -9.54 -10.29
CA GLY A 51 -2.89 -11.00 -10.29
C GLY A 51 -3.83 -11.55 -11.37
N ASN A 52 -4.70 -10.72 -11.94
CA ASN A 52 -5.76 -11.12 -12.88
C ASN A 52 -5.43 -10.70 -14.32
N GLN A 53 -4.20 -10.94 -14.77
CA GLN A 53 -3.70 -10.55 -16.09
C GLN A 53 -3.11 -11.77 -16.82
N PRO A 54 -3.96 -12.67 -17.33
CA PRO A 54 -3.49 -13.93 -17.89
C PRO A 54 -2.58 -13.71 -19.10
N GLY A 55 -1.48 -14.48 -19.13
CA GLY A 55 -0.53 -14.52 -20.23
C GLY A 55 0.55 -13.43 -20.23
N THR A 56 0.55 -12.52 -19.24
CA THR A 56 1.70 -11.64 -18.98
C THR A 56 2.81 -12.40 -18.26
N ASP A 57 4.07 -12.10 -18.59
CA ASP A 57 5.25 -12.74 -18.02
C ASP A 57 5.77 -12.00 -16.78
N PHE A 58 5.47 -10.71 -16.68
CA PHE A 58 5.83 -9.85 -15.56
C PHE A 58 4.87 -8.65 -15.46
N TYR A 59 4.95 -7.92 -14.35
CA TYR A 59 4.15 -6.72 -14.09
C TYR A 59 4.95 -5.47 -14.44
N SER A 60 4.28 -4.40 -14.86
CA SER A 60 4.86 -3.07 -14.76
C SER A 60 4.23 -2.27 -13.61
N MET A 61 4.80 -1.13 -13.28
CA MET A 61 4.15 -0.08 -12.51
C MET A 61 4.38 1.28 -13.15
N HIS A 62 3.32 2.09 -13.12
CA HIS A 62 3.30 3.48 -13.51
C HIS A 62 3.02 4.34 -12.28
N GLY A 63 3.59 5.54 -12.25
CA GLY A 63 3.31 6.47 -11.17
C GLY A 63 4.06 7.79 -11.29
N TYR A 64 3.41 8.85 -10.81
CA TYR A 64 3.87 10.23 -10.92
C TYR A 64 3.60 10.98 -9.61
N PRO A 65 4.41 11.98 -9.25
CA PRO A 65 4.26 12.73 -8.00
C PRO A 65 3.14 13.78 -8.08
N VAL A 66 1.90 13.36 -8.37
CA VAL A 66 0.72 14.25 -8.51
C VAL A 66 -0.28 13.98 -7.39
N PRO A 67 -0.48 14.91 -6.44
CA PRO A 67 -1.34 14.68 -5.27
C PRO A 67 -2.74 14.14 -5.61
N SER A 68 -3.40 14.70 -6.63
CA SER A 68 -4.77 14.31 -7.01
C SER A 68 -4.87 12.95 -7.72
N TRP A 69 -3.75 12.27 -8.00
CA TRP A 69 -3.73 10.94 -8.62
C TRP A 69 -3.56 9.81 -7.60
N HIS A 70 -3.54 10.14 -6.31
CA HIS A 70 -3.40 9.21 -5.21
C HIS A 70 -4.52 9.40 -4.20
N ASN A 71 -4.78 8.37 -3.38
CA ASN A 71 -5.78 8.44 -2.32
C ASN A 71 -5.26 9.12 -1.04
N ILE A 72 -4.13 9.81 -1.12
CA ILE A 72 -3.51 10.47 0.02
C ILE A 72 -2.93 11.82 -0.41
N SER A 73 -3.10 12.83 0.45
CA SER A 73 -2.56 14.17 0.21
C SER A 73 -1.10 14.25 0.62
N PHE A 74 -0.31 14.98 -0.14
CA PHE A 74 1.10 15.30 0.12
C PHE A 74 1.45 16.62 -0.55
N ASP A 75 2.57 17.24 -0.15
CA ASP A 75 2.94 18.59 -0.58
C ASP A 75 4.18 18.59 -1.50
N GLY A 76 3.94 18.21 -2.76
CA GLY A 76 4.95 18.24 -3.82
C GLY A 76 5.92 17.06 -3.85
N MET A 77 6.84 17.06 -4.82
CA MET A 77 7.73 15.92 -5.11
C MET A 77 8.91 15.75 -4.14
N THR A 78 9.26 16.79 -3.37
CA THR A 78 10.30 16.71 -2.34
C THR A 78 9.76 16.22 -1.00
N ASP A 79 8.46 15.94 -0.94
CA ASP A 79 7.80 15.36 0.21
C ASP A 79 8.20 13.87 0.37
N PRO A 80 8.75 13.46 1.53
CA PRO A 80 9.08 12.05 1.79
C PRO A 80 7.89 11.10 1.64
N LEU A 81 6.66 11.54 1.93
CA LEU A 81 5.47 10.72 1.72
C LEU A 81 5.24 10.48 0.23
N CYS A 82 5.33 11.52 -0.60
CA CYS A 82 5.27 11.40 -2.06
C CYS A 82 6.34 10.43 -2.59
N GLN A 83 7.57 10.57 -2.10
CA GLN A 83 8.71 9.73 -2.50
C GLN A 83 8.54 8.25 -2.09
N SER A 84 7.70 7.96 -1.10
CA SER A 84 7.42 6.58 -0.68
C SER A 84 6.39 5.85 -1.56
N LEU A 85 5.58 6.58 -2.33
CA LEU A 85 4.41 6.02 -3.03
C LEU A 85 4.79 5.02 -4.14
N LEU A 86 5.60 5.45 -5.11
CA LEU A 86 5.98 4.60 -6.25
C LEU A 86 6.80 3.37 -5.81
N PRO A 87 7.77 3.47 -4.88
CA PRO A 87 8.42 2.30 -4.28
C PRO A 87 7.41 1.35 -3.63
N PHE A 88 6.42 1.87 -2.89
CA PHE A 88 5.42 1.03 -2.27
C PHE A 88 4.52 0.31 -3.28
N TYR A 89 4.03 1.00 -4.31
CA TYR A 89 3.25 0.37 -5.38
C TYR A 89 4.05 -0.70 -6.12
N THR A 90 5.34 -0.45 -6.35
CA THR A 90 6.28 -1.42 -6.91
C THR A 90 6.39 -2.66 -6.02
N ARG A 91 6.52 -2.47 -4.70
CA ARG A 91 6.55 -3.58 -3.73
C ARG A 91 5.27 -4.40 -3.74
N ILE A 92 4.11 -3.76 -3.90
CA ILE A 92 2.83 -4.46 -4.06
C ILE A 92 2.85 -5.30 -5.33
N ALA A 93 3.18 -4.74 -6.49
CA ALA A 93 3.27 -5.50 -7.74
C ALA A 93 4.32 -6.61 -7.68
N ARG A 94 5.45 -6.38 -7.00
CA ARG A 94 6.50 -7.38 -6.78
C ARG A 94 5.99 -8.62 -6.04
N ALA A 95 5.01 -8.46 -5.15
CA ALA A 95 4.36 -9.58 -4.45
C ALA A 95 3.50 -10.46 -5.38
N TYR A 96 3.23 -10.02 -6.62
CA TYR A 96 2.54 -10.79 -7.66
C TYR A 96 3.47 -11.40 -8.70
N GLY A 97 4.66 -10.84 -8.91
CA GLY A 97 5.65 -11.37 -9.84
C GLY A 97 6.84 -10.44 -10.04
N PRO A 98 7.74 -10.71 -11.00
CA PRO A 98 8.73 -9.72 -11.45
C PRO A 98 8.06 -8.41 -11.85
N VAL A 99 8.69 -7.28 -11.52
CA VAL A 99 8.14 -5.95 -11.81
C VAL A 99 9.17 -5.05 -12.48
N MET A 100 8.73 -4.21 -13.41
CA MET A 100 9.49 -3.09 -13.96
C MET A 100 8.75 -1.77 -13.79
N LEU A 101 9.45 -0.65 -13.68
CA LEU A 101 8.84 0.66 -13.89
C LEU A 101 8.77 0.92 -15.39
N GLN A 102 7.57 1.05 -15.94
CA GLN A 102 7.37 1.23 -17.38
C GLN A 102 7.02 2.66 -17.78
N GLU A 103 6.29 3.36 -16.93
CA GLU A 103 5.85 4.74 -17.18
C GLU A 103 5.91 5.52 -15.88
N PHE A 104 7.02 6.22 -15.70
CA PHE A 104 7.22 7.09 -14.55
C PHE A 104 8.03 8.30 -14.98
N GLY A 105 8.09 9.29 -14.09
CA GLY A 105 8.88 10.48 -14.27
C GLY A 105 8.48 11.52 -13.23
N THR A 106 8.85 12.76 -13.46
CA THR A 106 8.56 13.85 -12.52
C THR A 106 7.25 14.57 -12.81
N ILE A 107 6.60 14.27 -13.95
CA ILE A 107 5.47 14.96 -14.61
C ILE A 107 5.73 16.45 -14.92
N ILE A 108 6.36 17.18 -13.99
CA ILE A 108 6.82 18.57 -14.07
C ILE A 108 8.32 18.55 -14.33
N THR A 109 8.76 19.22 -15.41
CA THR A 109 10.16 19.19 -15.86
C THR A 109 10.92 20.52 -15.71
N PHE A 110 10.42 21.48 -14.93
CA PHE A 110 11.05 22.81 -14.75
C PHE A 110 11.55 23.13 -13.33
N GLY A 111 11.71 22.12 -12.47
CA GLY A 111 12.24 22.28 -11.11
C GLY A 111 13.46 21.39 -10.88
N ALA A 112 14.63 21.80 -11.38
CA ALA A 112 15.81 20.94 -11.44
C ALA A 112 16.21 20.35 -10.07
N ALA A 113 16.19 21.18 -9.02
CA ALA A 113 16.51 20.73 -7.65
C ALA A 113 15.47 19.75 -7.10
N GLN A 114 14.18 20.01 -7.35
CA GLN A 114 13.09 19.16 -6.89
C GLN A 114 13.11 17.80 -7.61
N GLN A 115 13.42 17.80 -8.90
CA GLN A 115 13.51 16.59 -9.72
C GLN A 115 14.70 15.73 -9.31
N ASP A 116 15.88 16.31 -9.19
CA ASP A 116 17.07 15.58 -8.77
C ASP A 116 16.83 14.96 -7.38
N ALA A 117 16.28 15.73 -6.44
CA ALA A 117 15.91 15.22 -5.12
C ALA A 117 14.88 14.07 -5.18
N TYR A 118 13.83 14.20 -6.01
CA TYR A 118 12.83 13.15 -6.18
C TYR A 118 13.44 11.87 -6.78
N LEU A 119 14.22 11.98 -7.86
CA LEU A 119 14.83 10.84 -8.54
C LEU A 119 15.84 10.12 -7.66
N ARG A 120 16.65 10.88 -6.89
CA ARG A 120 17.59 10.31 -5.91
C ARG A 120 16.90 9.55 -4.79
N ALA A 121 15.70 9.98 -4.40
CA ALA A 121 14.91 9.25 -3.41
C ALA A 121 14.24 8.01 -4.01
N ILE A 122 13.56 8.14 -5.15
CA ILE A 122 12.66 7.09 -5.64
C ILE A 122 13.35 5.97 -6.41
N LEU A 123 14.41 6.25 -7.19
CA LEU A 123 15.00 5.23 -8.06
C LEU A 123 15.67 4.10 -7.27
N PRO A 124 16.55 4.37 -6.27
CA PRO A 124 17.09 3.33 -5.41
C PRO A 124 15.99 2.60 -4.65
N ALA A 125 15.02 3.34 -4.09
CA ALA A 125 13.93 2.76 -3.33
C ALA A 125 13.02 1.84 -4.17
N CYS A 126 12.79 2.15 -5.45
CA CYS A 126 12.05 1.27 -6.35
C CYS A 126 12.84 0.01 -6.70
N TRP A 127 14.16 0.12 -6.89
CA TRP A 127 15.02 -1.05 -7.04
C TRP A 127 15.00 -1.92 -5.78
N ASP A 128 15.15 -1.34 -4.58
CA ASP A 128 15.01 -2.06 -3.30
C ASP A 128 13.62 -2.71 -3.14
N SER A 129 12.60 -2.12 -3.75
CA SER A 129 11.23 -2.64 -3.76
C SER A 129 11.01 -3.77 -4.79
N GLY A 130 12.03 -4.11 -5.57
CA GLY A 130 12.02 -5.25 -6.50
C GLY A 130 11.91 -4.89 -7.98
N ALA A 131 11.99 -3.61 -8.36
CA ALA A 131 12.00 -3.22 -9.77
C ALA A 131 13.28 -3.68 -10.47
N ASN A 132 13.11 -4.40 -11.58
CA ASN A 132 14.20 -4.96 -12.39
C ASN A 132 14.34 -4.29 -13.77
N GLY A 133 13.59 -3.22 -14.02
CA GLY A 133 13.64 -2.44 -15.26
C GLY A 133 13.04 -1.06 -15.04
N PHE A 134 13.52 -0.08 -15.79
CA PHE A 134 13.16 1.33 -15.65
C PHE A 134 13.03 1.96 -17.03
N LEU A 135 11.80 2.34 -17.40
CA LEU A 135 11.50 3.08 -18.62
C LEU A 135 10.85 4.41 -18.24
N TRP A 136 11.51 5.49 -18.65
CA TRP A 136 11.00 6.84 -18.48
C TRP A 136 9.88 7.12 -19.48
N TRP A 137 8.81 7.77 -19.02
CA TRP A 137 7.82 8.34 -19.92
C TRP A 137 7.83 9.87 -19.88
N CYS A 138 7.93 10.55 -21.01
CA CYS A 138 8.21 10.09 -22.37
C CYS A 138 9.67 10.41 -22.73
N LEU A 139 10.19 9.82 -23.82
CA LEU A 139 11.57 10.12 -24.24
C LEU A 139 11.72 11.63 -24.53
N ARG A 140 10.92 12.18 -25.45
CA ARG A 140 10.97 13.58 -25.89
C ARG A 140 9.63 14.28 -25.68
N ASP A 141 9.70 15.58 -25.47
CA ASP A 141 8.57 16.51 -25.59
C ASP A 141 7.66 16.25 -26.79
N ILE A 142 6.36 16.23 -26.52
CA ILE A 142 5.35 15.87 -27.52
C ILE A 142 4.66 17.13 -28.04
N HIS A 143 4.97 17.50 -29.29
CA HIS A 143 4.40 18.67 -29.96
C HIS A 143 3.19 18.34 -30.85
N ALA A 144 2.65 17.13 -30.74
CA ALA A 144 1.55 16.68 -31.57
C ALA A 144 0.28 17.50 -31.30
N SER A 145 -0.31 18.08 -32.35
CA SER A 145 -1.55 18.87 -32.27
C SER A 145 -2.78 18.01 -32.57
N ILE A 146 -2.88 16.86 -31.90
CA ILE A 146 -4.01 15.92 -32.02
C ILE A 146 -4.41 15.41 -30.64
N HIS A 147 -5.64 14.90 -30.51
CA HIS A 147 -6.05 14.20 -29.28
C HIS A 147 -5.15 12.97 -29.02
N PRO A 148 -4.69 12.72 -27.76
CA PRO A 148 -5.04 13.41 -26.51
C PRO A 148 -4.19 14.66 -26.18
N TYR A 149 -3.11 14.92 -26.91
CA TYR A 149 -2.12 15.96 -26.61
C TYR A 149 -2.67 17.40 -26.62
N VAL A 150 -3.71 17.67 -27.41
CA VAL A 150 -4.42 18.98 -27.38
C VAL A 150 -5.21 19.21 -26.09
N LYS A 151 -5.61 18.15 -25.39
CA LYS A 151 -6.35 18.23 -24.12
C LYS A 151 -5.39 18.31 -22.92
N ASN A 152 -4.30 17.56 -22.99
CA ASN A 152 -3.31 17.41 -21.91
C ASN A 152 -1.95 17.96 -22.35
N ASN A 153 -1.88 19.26 -22.64
CA ASN A 153 -0.69 19.86 -23.26
C ASN A 153 0.55 19.92 -22.35
N PHE A 154 0.47 19.49 -21.09
CA PHE A 154 1.66 19.35 -20.23
C PHE A 154 2.65 18.32 -20.80
N GLU A 155 2.18 17.38 -21.62
CA GLU A 155 3.02 16.40 -22.32
C GLU A 155 3.97 17.04 -23.34
N SER A 156 3.71 18.29 -23.75
CA SER A 156 4.61 19.09 -24.61
C SER A 156 5.90 19.51 -23.92
N THR A 157 5.99 19.28 -22.62
CA THR A 157 7.19 19.55 -21.82
C THR A 157 7.61 18.35 -20.98
N LEU A 158 6.99 17.17 -21.13
CA LEU A 158 7.19 16.05 -20.19
C LEU A 158 8.42 15.16 -20.49
N GLY A 159 9.05 15.35 -21.66
CA GLY A 159 10.14 14.49 -22.11
C GLY A 159 11.35 14.48 -21.17
N LEU A 160 12.05 13.34 -21.11
CA LEU A 160 13.39 13.24 -20.51
C LEU A 160 14.39 14.17 -21.21
N ILE A 161 14.26 14.25 -22.54
CA ILE A 161 15.04 15.14 -23.40
C ILE A 161 14.15 16.23 -24.00
N ASP A 162 14.75 17.38 -24.26
CA ASP A 162 14.11 18.51 -24.93
C ASP A 162 14.03 18.31 -26.46
N ALA A 163 13.48 19.31 -27.14
CA ALA A 163 13.38 19.34 -28.61
C ALA A 163 14.74 19.40 -29.34
N GLN A 164 15.85 19.60 -28.61
CA GLN A 164 17.22 19.64 -29.14
C GLN A 164 18.05 18.42 -28.72
N ASP A 165 17.41 17.34 -28.29
CA ASP A 165 18.08 16.10 -27.86
C ASP A 165 18.93 16.21 -26.59
N ARG A 166 18.67 17.21 -25.75
CA ARG A 166 19.41 17.40 -24.51
C ARG A 166 18.60 16.91 -23.33
N VAL A 167 19.27 16.21 -22.42
CA VAL A 167 18.71 15.83 -21.12
C VAL A 167 18.33 17.09 -20.37
N LYS A 168 17.11 17.14 -19.85
CA LYS A 168 16.66 18.34 -19.12
C LYS A 168 17.34 18.46 -17.76
N PRO A 169 17.61 19.70 -17.30
CA PRO A 169 18.23 19.93 -15.99
C PRO A 169 17.44 19.29 -14.85
N GLY A 170 18.12 18.54 -13.99
CA GLY A 170 17.53 17.82 -12.86
C GLY A 170 17.18 16.36 -13.15
N LEU A 171 17.24 15.93 -14.42
CA LEU A 171 16.93 14.55 -14.83
C LEU A 171 18.19 13.69 -15.05
N GLU A 172 19.38 14.27 -14.89
CA GLU A 172 20.67 13.60 -15.15
C GLU A 172 20.86 12.35 -14.27
N TYR A 173 20.37 12.40 -13.02
CA TYR A 173 20.47 11.27 -12.10
C TYR A 173 19.74 10.01 -12.61
N TYR A 174 18.68 10.16 -13.41
CA TYR A 174 18.04 8.98 -14.03
C TYR A 174 19.02 8.24 -14.93
N LEU A 175 19.82 8.94 -15.73
CA LEU A 175 20.82 8.34 -16.60
C LEU A 175 21.99 7.74 -15.81
N GLU A 176 22.44 8.43 -14.75
CA GLU A 176 23.44 7.91 -13.81
C GLU A 176 22.98 6.59 -13.21
N PHE A 177 21.76 6.57 -12.66
CA PHE A 177 21.15 5.40 -12.07
C PHE A 177 20.98 4.26 -13.08
N ALA A 178 20.42 4.54 -14.26
CA ALA A 178 20.19 3.54 -15.30
C ALA A 178 21.49 2.88 -15.78
N ARG A 179 22.58 3.66 -15.90
CA ARG A 179 23.92 3.13 -16.23
C ARG A 179 24.51 2.25 -15.12
N SER A 180 24.11 2.48 -13.87
CA SER A 180 24.56 1.66 -12.73
C SER A 180 23.84 0.31 -12.63
N LEU A 181 22.62 0.19 -13.19
CA LEU A 181 21.76 -1.00 -13.02
C LEU A 181 22.42 -2.33 -13.38
N PRO A 182 23.15 -2.48 -14.50
CA PRO A 182 23.76 -3.76 -14.88
C PRO A 182 24.76 -4.30 -13.84
N GLN A 183 25.30 -3.45 -12.97
CA GLN A 183 26.27 -3.82 -11.94
C GLN A 183 25.65 -4.00 -10.55
N ARG A 184 24.36 -3.70 -10.40
CA ARG A 184 23.66 -3.88 -9.14
C ARG A 184 23.22 -5.35 -8.99
N PRO A 185 23.28 -5.92 -7.78
CA PRO A 185 22.73 -7.25 -7.55
C PRO A 185 21.20 -7.26 -7.75
N ALA A 186 20.59 -8.44 -7.75
CA ALA A 186 19.14 -8.50 -7.63
C ALA A 186 18.73 -8.01 -6.22
N PRO A 187 17.67 -7.20 -6.08
CA PRO A 187 17.20 -6.76 -4.77
C PRO A 187 16.67 -7.95 -3.96
N THR A 188 17.04 -8.02 -2.69
CA THR A 188 16.59 -9.04 -1.74
C THR A 188 15.69 -8.42 -0.68
N VAL A 189 14.64 -9.13 -0.27
CA VAL A 189 13.82 -8.71 0.87
C VAL A 189 14.60 -8.97 2.15
N PRO A 190 14.80 -7.96 3.03
CA PRO A 190 15.48 -8.19 4.32
C PRO A 190 14.73 -9.20 5.19
N GLU A 191 15.47 -10.06 5.90
CA GLU A 191 14.91 -11.10 6.77
C GLU A 191 14.06 -10.53 7.90
N ASP A 192 14.38 -9.33 8.38
CA ASP A 192 13.66 -8.66 9.46
C ASP A 192 12.50 -7.76 8.97
N ALA A 193 12.13 -7.83 7.69
CA ALA A 193 11.10 -6.99 7.13
C ALA A 193 9.73 -7.22 7.79
N VAL A 194 9.08 -6.11 8.17
CA VAL A 194 7.71 -6.12 8.69
C VAL A 194 6.73 -6.32 7.53
N GLY A 195 5.82 -7.28 7.68
CA GLY A 195 4.76 -7.54 6.72
C GLY A 195 3.68 -6.47 6.78
N VAL A 196 3.37 -5.81 5.67
CA VAL A 196 2.13 -5.06 5.48
C VAL A 196 1.14 -5.97 4.76
N TYR A 197 0.01 -6.26 5.40
CA TYR A 197 -0.94 -7.25 4.91
C TYR A 197 -1.92 -6.70 3.88
N ILE A 198 -2.05 -7.37 2.74
CA ILE A 198 -3.09 -7.12 1.74
C ILE A 198 -4.07 -8.30 1.79
N PRO A 199 -5.36 -8.06 2.11
CA PRO A 199 -6.33 -9.13 2.23
C PRO A 199 -6.60 -9.81 0.90
N ARG A 200 -6.99 -11.09 0.94
CA ARG A 200 -7.37 -11.85 -0.26
C ARG A 200 -8.51 -11.17 -1.02
N HIS A 201 -9.42 -10.55 -0.27
CA HIS A 201 -10.55 -9.80 -0.80
C HIS A 201 -10.22 -8.31 -0.79
N TYR A 202 -9.22 -7.90 -1.57
CA TYR A 202 -8.85 -6.49 -1.72
C TYR A 202 -9.84 -5.71 -2.57
N TYR A 203 -10.30 -6.31 -3.66
CA TYR A 203 -11.18 -5.71 -4.67
C TYR A 203 -12.66 -5.95 -4.36
N LEU A 204 -13.48 -4.90 -4.44
CA LEU A 204 -14.89 -4.90 -4.03
C LEU A 204 -15.84 -5.30 -5.18
N ARG A 205 -15.53 -4.82 -6.39
CA ARG A 205 -16.42 -4.87 -7.54
C ARG A 205 -16.67 -6.32 -7.96
N ASP A 206 -17.95 -6.68 -8.04
CA ASP A 206 -18.43 -8.01 -8.44
C ASP A 206 -17.86 -9.16 -7.58
N ARG A 207 -17.45 -8.87 -6.33
CA ARG A 207 -16.93 -9.85 -5.37
C ARG A 207 -17.87 -9.99 -4.17
N GLN A 208 -18.84 -10.90 -4.26
CA GLN A 208 -19.81 -11.15 -3.18
C GLN A 208 -19.16 -11.63 -1.86
N GLU A 209 -18.02 -12.32 -1.96
CA GLU A 209 -17.27 -12.82 -0.79
C GLU A 209 -16.48 -11.72 -0.07
N ASN A 210 -16.36 -10.52 -0.65
CA ASN A 210 -15.57 -9.46 -0.04
C ASN A 210 -16.25 -8.98 1.27
N PRO A 211 -15.55 -9.00 2.42
CA PRO A 211 -16.13 -8.62 3.70
C PRO A 211 -16.43 -7.11 3.82
N GLY A 212 -16.02 -6.28 2.86
CA GLY A 212 -16.23 -4.84 2.86
C GLY A 212 -14.96 -4.01 2.66
N ASN A 213 -13.87 -4.63 2.21
CA ASN A 213 -12.67 -3.91 1.79
C ASN A 213 -12.93 -3.18 0.48
N ASP A 214 -12.48 -1.93 0.41
CA ASP A 214 -12.51 -1.08 -0.77
C ASP A 214 -11.08 -0.57 -1.04
N PRO A 215 -10.51 -0.83 -2.23
CA PRO A 215 -9.18 -0.33 -2.60
C PRO A 215 -9.02 1.18 -2.41
N ALA A 216 -10.07 1.98 -2.65
CA ALA A 216 -10.00 3.44 -2.50
C ALA A 216 -9.73 3.88 -1.05
N ILE A 217 -10.21 3.09 -0.09
CA ILE A 217 -10.02 3.33 1.34
C ILE A 217 -8.77 2.62 1.83
N LEU A 218 -8.62 1.34 1.51
CA LEU A 218 -7.58 0.49 2.05
C LEU A 218 -6.19 0.87 1.52
N SER A 219 -6.06 1.31 0.27
CA SER A 219 -4.76 1.71 -0.28
C SER A 219 -4.13 2.86 0.52
N ARG A 220 -4.95 3.84 0.94
CA ARG A 220 -4.52 4.97 1.77
C ARG A 220 -3.95 4.50 3.10
N ARG A 221 -4.59 3.51 3.73
CA ARG A 221 -4.16 2.93 5.01
C ARG A 221 -2.86 2.15 4.85
N LEU A 222 -2.75 1.37 3.78
CA LEU A 222 -1.54 0.65 3.41
C LEU A 222 -0.36 1.59 3.15
N ILE A 223 -0.59 2.72 2.46
CA ILE A 223 0.41 3.76 2.21
C ILE A 223 0.92 4.35 3.53
N ILE A 224 0.02 4.75 4.43
CA ILE A 224 0.39 5.30 5.75
C ILE A 224 1.21 4.26 6.53
N ALA A 225 0.75 3.01 6.59
CA ALA A 225 1.46 1.95 7.31
C ALA A 225 2.88 1.74 6.77
N ASN A 226 3.02 1.64 5.44
CA ASN A 226 4.34 1.54 4.80
C ASN A 226 5.21 2.75 5.17
N TYR A 227 4.69 3.97 5.04
CA TYR A 227 5.45 5.18 5.32
C TYR A 227 5.91 5.23 6.78
N MET A 228 5.04 4.97 7.75
CA MET A 228 5.38 4.98 9.18
C MET A 228 6.42 3.91 9.53
N LEU A 229 6.29 2.69 8.99
CA LEU A 229 7.28 1.63 9.18
C LEU A 229 8.65 2.04 8.63
N GLN A 230 8.68 2.62 7.42
CA GLN A 230 9.93 3.10 6.82
C GLN A 230 10.57 4.25 7.62
N GLN A 231 9.77 5.19 8.14
CA GLN A 231 10.28 6.28 8.98
C GLN A 231 10.82 5.78 10.33
N LEU A 232 10.34 4.64 10.82
CA LEU A 232 10.88 3.95 12.01
C LEU A 232 12.07 3.02 11.69
N GLY A 233 12.57 3.03 10.45
CA GLY A 233 13.72 2.24 10.04
C GLY A 233 13.43 0.75 9.80
N HIS A 234 12.16 0.35 9.73
CA HIS A 234 11.77 -1.02 9.42
C HIS A 234 11.69 -1.26 7.91
N PRO A 235 12.43 -2.23 7.36
CA PRO A 235 12.15 -2.73 6.02
C PRO A 235 10.72 -3.25 5.94
N VAL A 236 10.08 -3.05 4.80
CA VAL A 236 8.69 -3.47 4.57
C VAL A 236 8.65 -4.54 3.49
N ARG A 237 7.80 -5.55 3.69
CA ARG A 237 7.41 -6.53 2.68
C ARG A 237 5.89 -6.62 2.60
N VAL A 238 5.36 -6.93 1.42
CA VAL A 238 3.91 -7.15 1.25
C VAL A 238 3.60 -8.63 1.55
N VAL A 239 2.61 -8.87 2.40
CA VAL A 239 2.09 -10.21 2.70
C VAL A 239 0.69 -10.30 2.12
N ARG A 240 0.42 -11.32 1.32
CA ARG A 240 -0.87 -11.47 0.63
C ARG A 240 -1.74 -12.51 1.33
N GLY A 241 -3.02 -12.18 1.52
CA GLY A 241 -4.01 -13.07 2.11
C GLY A 241 -4.47 -14.21 1.21
N ASP A 242 -4.23 -14.12 -0.11
CA ASP A 242 -4.53 -15.18 -1.06
C ASP A 242 -3.41 -16.21 -1.19
N ARG A 243 -2.40 -16.13 -0.31
CA ARG A 243 -1.29 -17.08 -0.17
C ARG A 243 -1.17 -17.53 1.29
N PRO A 244 -0.54 -18.69 1.55
CA PRO A 244 -0.13 -19.04 2.91
C PRO A 244 0.72 -17.92 3.53
N LEU A 245 0.50 -17.64 4.82
CA LEU A 245 1.32 -16.68 5.55
C LEU A 245 2.77 -17.18 5.60
N PRO A 246 3.77 -16.35 5.25
CA PRO A 246 5.15 -16.83 5.18
C PRO A 246 5.75 -17.08 6.58
N ASP A 247 6.41 -18.22 6.75
CA ASP A 247 7.00 -18.65 8.03
C ASP A 247 8.18 -17.77 8.48
N ASP A 248 8.82 -17.08 7.54
CA ASP A 248 9.95 -16.18 7.77
C ASP A 248 9.51 -14.78 8.23
N VAL A 249 8.23 -14.43 8.10
CA VAL A 249 7.70 -13.16 8.63
C VAL A 249 7.46 -13.31 10.12
N ARG A 250 8.11 -12.45 10.90
CA ARG A 250 7.92 -12.42 12.36
C ARG A 250 6.83 -11.46 12.79
N CYS A 251 6.59 -10.39 12.04
CA CYS A 251 5.61 -9.35 12.37
C CYS A 251 4.76 -8.96 11.16
N ILE A 252 3.45 -8.87 11.34
CA ILE A 252 2.48 -8.43 10.33
C ILE A 252 1.66 -7.26 10.91
N VAL A 253 1.51 -6.20 10.12
CA VAL A 253 0.60 -5.08 10.36
C VAL A 253 -0.60 -5.21 9.43
N VAL A 254 -1.81 -5.16 10.00
CA VAL A 254 -3.10 -5.13 9.29
C VAL A 254 -3.73 -3.74 9.50
N PRO A 255 -3.55 -2.79 8.56
CA PRO A 255 -4.02 -1.42 8.73
C PRO A 255 -5.48 -1.28 8.25
N GLY A 256 -6.44 -1.59 9.12
CA GLY A 256 -7.87 -1.39 8.85
C GLY A 256 -8.46 -2.30 7.77
N ALA A 257 -7.77 -3.40 7.42
CA ALA A 257 -8.34 -4.40 6.53
C ALA A 257 -9.36 -5.28 7.29
N MET A 258 -10.46 -5.60 6.61
CA MET A 258 -11.44 -6.58 7.08
C MET A 258 -11.02 -7.96 6.58
N LEU A 259 -10.81 -8.89 7.51
CA LEU A 259 -10.45 -10.27 7.21
C LEU A 259 -11.72 -11.11 7.15
N ASP A 260 -11.78 -12.04 6.20
CA ASP A 260 -12.82 -13.08 6.23
C ASP A 260 -12.47 -14.17 7.28
N ALA A 261 -13.34 -15.17 7.41
CA ALA A 261 -13.13 -16.26 8.36
C ALA A 261 -11.90 -17.13 8.05
N VAL A 262 -11.52 -17.27 6.77
CA VAL A 262 -10.38 -18.08 6.33
C VAL A 262 -9.08 -17.37 6.67
N GLU A 263 -8.98 -16.08 6.36
CA GLU A 263 -7.85 -15.22 6.69
C GLU A 263 -7.69 -15.09 8.20
N ALA A 264 -8.78 -14.91 8.94
CA ALA A 264 -8.74 -14.84 10.40
C ALA A 264 -8.24 -16.16 11.01
N LYS A 265 -8.62 -17.32 10.45
CA LYS A 265 -8.10 -18.62 10.87
C LYS A 265 -6.60 -18.75 10.57
N ALA A 266 -6.15 -18.33 9.39
CA ALA A 266 -4.73 -18.34 9.03
C ALA A 266 -3.91 -17.44 9.96
N MET A 267 -4.42 -16.24 10.29
CA MET A 267 -3.78 -15.33 11.24
C MET A 267 -3.67 -15.94 12.64
N ILE A 268 -4.72 -16.62 13.12
CA ILE A 268 -4.67 -17.33 14.39
C ILE A 268 -3.58 -18.39 14.40
N ASP A 269 -3.51 -19.24 13.38
CA ASP A 269 -2.54 -20.32 13.33
C ASP A 269 -1.10 -19.77 13.29
N TRP A 270 -0.89 -18.70 12.53
CA TRP A 270 0.41 -18.04 12.44
C TRP A 270 0.80 -17.34 13.75
N VAL A 271 -0.11 -16.65 14.43
CA VAL A 271 0.14 -16.06 15.75
C VAL A 271 0.40 -17.16 16.78
N ASP A 272 -0.42 -18.20 16.84
CA ASP A 272 -0.23 -19.33 17.75
C ASP A 272 1.16 -19.97 17.59
N ALA A 273 1.66 -20.02 16.35
CA ALA A 273 3.00 -20.51 16.02
C ALA A 273 4.16 -19.57 16.39
N GLY A 274 3.89 -18.32 16.79
CA GLY A 274 4.91 -17.34 17.20
C GLY A 274 4.91 -16.03 16.41
N GLY A 275 3.93 -15.82 15.54
CA GLY A 275 3.73 -14.57 14.82
C GLY A 275 3.35 -13.40 15.72
N ARG A 276 3.69 -12.18 15.29
CA ARG A 276 3.41 -10.91 15.98
C ARG A 276 2.47 -10.06 15.13
N LEU A 277 1.25 -9.85 15.60
CA LEU A 277 0.22 -9.16 14.84
C LEU A 277 -0.07 -7.77 15.43
N VAL A 278 0.06 -6.73 14.63
CA VAL A 278 -0.51 -5.41 14.91
C VAL A 278 -1.74 -5.22 14.04
N TRP A 279 -2.91 -5.00 14.64
CA TRP A 279 -4.16 -4.82 13.90
C TRP A 279 -4.89 -3.55 14.31
N HIS A 280 -5.03 -2.62 13.37
CA HIS A 280 -5.85 -1.44 13.59
C HIS A 280 -7.24 -1.64 12.99
N GLY A 281 -8.28 -1.37 13.78
CA GLY A 281 -9.68 -1.51 13.39
C GLY A 281 -10.10 -2.92 12.94
N PRO A 282 -10.04 -3.94 13.80
CA PRO A 282 -10.70 -5.23 13.51
C PRO A 282 -12.19 -5.04 13.20
N ASP A 283 -12.70 -5.74 12.19
CA ASP A 283 -14.10 -5.64 11.77
C ASP A 283 -15.07 -6.02 12.90
N PRO A 284 -15.96 -5.11 13.37
CA PRO A 284 -16.82 -5.35 14.52
C PRO A 284 -17.93 -6.40 14.30
N VAL A 285 -18.25 -6.77 13.05
CA VAL A 285 -19.29 -7.79 12.78
C VAL A 285 -18.73 -9.21 12.60
N ASN A 286 -17.41 -9.35 12.53
CA ASN A 286 -16.75 -10.67 12.37
C ASN A 286 -16.30 -11.30 13.70
N TRP A 287 -16.76 -10.77 14.84
CA TRP A 287 -16.41 -11.24 16.20
C TRP A 287 -17.05 -12.58 16.60
N GLY A 288 -16.91 -13.60 15.75
CA GLY A 288 -17.22 -14.99 16.07
C GLY A 288 -16.10 -15.67 16.89
N HIS A 289 -16.21 -16.98 17.09
CA HIS A 289 -15.27 -17.77 17.90
C HIS A 289 -13.79 -17.56 17.51
N THR A 290 -13.51 -17.48 16.21
CA THR A 290 -12.17 -17.22 15.64
C THR A 290 -11.63 -15.88 16.14
N TYR A 291 -12.35 -14.78 15.91
CA TYR A 291 -11.94 -13.44 16.35
C TYR A 291 -11.82 -13.35 17.88
N ILE A 292 -12.77 -13.92 18.62
CA ILE A 292 -12.73 -13.92 20.09
C ILE A 292 -11.45 -14.60 20.59
N ARG A 293 -11.08 -15.75 20.01
CA ARG A 293 -9.83 -16.45 20.34
C ARG A 293 -8.61 -15.61 19.97
N LEU A 294 -8.61 -14.97 18.80
CA LEU A 294 -7.47 -14.17 18.32
C LEU A 294 -7.24 -12.94 19.21
N LEU A 295 -8.32 -12.21 19.49
CA LEU A 295 -8.31 -10.90 20.14
C LEU A 295 -8.42 -10.98 21.66
N GLY A 296 -8.78 -12.13 22.23
CA GLY A 296 -8.87 -12.35 23.67
C GLY A 296 -9.96 -11.54 24.37
N ALA A 297 -10.96 -11.07 23.62
CA ALA A 297 -12.07 -10.24 24.09
C ALA A 297 -13.36 -10.61 23.34
N ARG A 298 -14.51 -10.18 23.87
CA ARG A 298 -15.83 -10.43 23.29
C ARG A 298 -16.56 -9.12 23.04
N SER A 299 -17.29 -9.02 21.93
CA SER A 299 -18.18 -7.89 21.71
C SER A 299 -19.39 -7.99 22.63
N VAL A 300 -19.77 -6.88 23.28
CA VAL A 300 -20.94 -6.81 24.18
C VAL A 300 -22.00 -5.84 23.70
N ASP A 301 -21.62 -4.83 22.90
CA ASP A 301 -22.57 -3.87 22.34
C ASP A 301 -22.03 -3.17 21.09
N TYR A 302 -22.92 -2.58 20.31
CA TYR A 302 -22.62 -1.75 19.14
C TYR A 302 -23.04 -0.32 19.40
N ARG A 303 -22.05 0.57 19.47
CA ARG A 303 -22.23 1.98 19.79
C ARG A 303 -22.09 2.86 18.56
N ALA A 304 -22.81 3.98 18.58
CA ALA A 304 -22.67 5.03 17.58
C ALA A 304 -21.22 5.56 17.54
N SER A 305 -20.72 5.81 16.34
CA SER A 305 -19.39 6.40 16.17
C SER A 305 -19.31 7.79 16.79
N ARG A 306 -18.38 7.95 17.73
CA ARG A 306 -18.01 9.23 18.35
C ARG A 306 -16.49 9.31 18.39
N PRO A 307 -15.90 10.51 18.39
CA PRO A 307 -14.47 10.64 18.60
C PRO A 307 -14.04 9.95 19.90
N MET A 308 -13.05 9.05 19.81
CA MET A 308 -12.34 8.45 20.92
C MET A 308 -11.15 9.34 21.27
N GLN A 309 -10.92 9.54 22.56
CA GLN A 309 -9.71 10.11 23.12
C GLN A 309 -9.04 9.05 23.98
N VAL A 310 -7.75 8.79 23.75
CA VAL A 310 -6.99 7.79 24.49
C VAL A 310 -5.61 8.33 24.85
N GLU A 311 -5.21 8.17 26.11
CA GLU A 311 -3.84 8.44 26.55
C GLU A 311 -3.02 7.15 26.40
N ALA A 312 -2.07 7.16 25.47
CA ALA A 312 -1.21 6.01 25.22
C ALA A 312 0.12 6.45 24.59
N PHE A 313 1.18 5.66 24.83
CA PHE A 313 2.49 5.89 24.21
C PHE A 313 3.02 7.32 24.45
N GLY A 314 2.75 7.87 25.65
CA GLY A 314 3.19 9.21 26.06
C GLY A 314 2.42 10.38 25.47
N ARG A 315 1.26 10.14 24.82
CA ARG A 315 0.45 11.18 24.18
C ARG A 315 -1.05 10.93 24.33
N ASN A 316 -1.82 12.00 24.15
CA ASN A 316 -3.27 11.94 23.96
C ASN A 316 -3.59 11.91 22.47
N TRP A 317 -4.38 10.91 22.07
CA TRP A 317 -4.75 10.67 20.68
C TRP A 317 -6.24 10.81 20.48
N SER A 318 -6.63 11.39 19.34
CA SER A 318 -8.04 11.53 18.94
C SER A 318 -8.33 10.76 17.66
N TYR A 319 -9.38 9.94 17.67
CA TYR A 319 -9.79 9.11 16.54
C TYR A 319 -11.29 9.16 16.33
N ASP A 320 -11.74 9.40 15.10
CA ASP A 320 -13.17 9.49 14.77
C ASP A 320 -13.58 8.55 13.62
N ARG A 321 -12.73 7.58 13.29
CA ARG A 321 -12.95 6.61 12.21
C ARG A 321 -12.88 5.19 12.76
N TYR A 322 -13.95 4.43 12.50
CA TYR A 322 -14.10 3.05 12.89
C TYR A 322 -14.49 2.20 11.69
N PRO A 323 -14.16 0.90 11.69
CA PRO A 323 -14.67 0.00 10.67
C PRO A 323 -16.21 0.01 10.69
N ARG A 324 -16.82 0.02 9.50
CA ARG A 324 -18.29 0.10 9.31
C ARG A 324 -18.98 1.30 9.96
N ASN A 325 -18.23 2.35 10.28
CA ASN A 325 -18.75 3.53 10.99
C ASN A 325 -19.47 3.15 12.30
N MET A 326 -18.95 2.16 13.02
CA MET A 326 -19.52 1.66 14.26
C MET A 326 -18.43 1.39 15.30
N ARG A 327 -18.65 1.82 16.54
CA ARG A 327 -17.76 1.51 17.66
C ARG A 327 -18.26 0.24 18.34
N VAL A 328 -17.42 -0.78 18.42
CA VAL A 328 -17.73 -1.99 19.20
C VAL A 328 -17.35 -1.77 20.66
N GLN A 329 -18.26 -2.01 21.58
CA GLN A 329 -17.91 -2.17 22.98
C GLN A 329 -17.49 -3.62 23.20
N ILE A 330 -16.36 -3.80 23.87
CA ILE A 330 -15.81 -5.13 24.16
C ILE A 330 -15.66 -5.34 25.66
N GLU A 331 -15.74 -6.60 26.06
CA GLU A 331 -15.34 -7.09 27.37
C GLU A 331 -14.10 -7.99 27.18
N PRO A 332 -12.92 -7.57 27.70
CA PRO A 332 -11.72 -8.39 27.69
C PRO A 332 -11.94 -9.65 28.54
N ASP A 333 -11.50 -10.80 28.04
CA ASP A 333 -11.52 -12.07 28.77
C ASP A 333 -10.10 -12.40 29.25
N ILE A 334 -9.21 -12.58 28.28
CA ILE A 334 -7.79 -12.90 28.49
C ILE A 334 -6.85 -11.87 27.87
N ALA A 335 -7.38 -10.94 27.07
CA ALA A 335 -6.63 -9.79 26.56
C ALA A 335 -6.33 -8.80 27.69
N ARG A 336 -5.09 -8.30 27.71
CA ARG A 336 -4.67 -7.21 28.59
C ARG A 336 -5.06 -5.87 27.96
N VAL A 337 -5.82 -5.06 28.70
CA VAL A 337 -6.07 -3.67 28.35
C VAL A 337 -4.79 -2.87 28.57
N ILE A 338 -4.36 -2.15 27.52
CA ILE A 338 -3.19 -1.26 27.56
C ILE A 338 -3.63 0.16 27.86
N ALA A 339 -4.75 0.59 27.28
CA ALA A 339 -5.36 1.89 27.53
C ALA A 339 -6.88 1.82 27.35
N ASP A 340 -7.57 2.55 28.20
CA ASP A 340 -9.00 2.85 28.09
C ASP A 340 -9.19 4.22 27.42
N ASP A 341 -10.35 4.44 26.82
CA ASP A 341 -10.73 5.74 26.31
C ASP A 341 -11.34 6.65 27.37
N GLN A 342 -11.76 7.85 26.95
CA GLN A 342 -12.37 8.84 27.84
C GLN A 342 -13.69 8.39 28.50
N ASP A 343 -14.37 7.38 27.95
CA ASP A 343 -15.60 6.82 28.51
C ASP A 343 -15.29 5.64 29.46
N GLY A 344 -14.01 5.31 29.68
CA GLY A 344 -13.57 4.19 30.50
C GLY A 344 -13.76 2.83 29.81
N LEU A 345 -13.80 2.79 28.48
CA LEU A 345 -13.90 1.54 27.72
C LEU A 345 -12.55 1.14 27.10
N PRO A 346 -12.24 -0.16 27.01
CA PRO A 346 -10.99 -0.63 26.40
C PRO A 346 -10.81 -0.11 24.97
N ALA A 347 -9.67 0.54 24.72
CA ALA A 347 -9.33 1.14 23.44
C ALA A 347 -8.17 0.43 22.75
N ILE A 348 -7.12 0.13 23.51
CA ILE A 348 -5.91 -0.55 23.05
C ILE A 348 -5.71 -1.80 23.89
N LEU A 349 -5.50 -2.93 23.23
CA LEU A 349 -5.41 -4.23 23.87
C LEU A 349 -4.23 -5.03 23.32
N CYS A 350 -3.74 -5.94 24.15
CA CYS A 350 -2.67 -6.86 23.82
C CYS A 350 -3.05 -8.26 24.33
N HIS A 351 -2.90 -9.28 23.48
CA HIS A 351 -3.25 -10.65 23.80
C HIS A 351 -2.14 -11.60 23.38
N SER A 352 -1.64 -12.41 24.32
CA SER A 352 -0.69 -13.49 24.04
C SER A 352 -1.45 -14.75 23.64
N LEU A 353 -1.22 -15.24 22.41
CA LEU A 353 -1.89 -16.42 21.88
C LEU A 353 -0.83 -17.44 21.42
N GLY A 354 -0.83 -18.62 22.04
CA GLY A 354 0.20 -19.63 21.79
C GLY A 354 1.59 -19.08 22.08
N ARG A 355 2.48 -19.08 21.09
CA ARG A 355 3.82 -18.49 21.18
C ARG A 355 3.92 -17.05 20.66
N GLY A 356 2.82 -16.50 20.15
CA GLY A 356 2.77 -15.18 19.54
C GLY A 356 1.98 -14.18 20.36
N VAL A 357 1.75 -13.02 19.75
CA VAL A 357 1.10 -11.88 20.40
C VAL A 357 0.35 -11.04 19.37
N VAL A 358 -0.79 -10.52 19.79
CA VAL A 358 -1.61 -9.57 19.01
C VAL A 358 -1.73 -8.28 19.80
N ALA A 359 -1.37 -7.14 19.22
CA ALA A 359 -1.75 -5.82 19.70
C ALA A 359 -2.76 -5.21 18.74
N TYR A 360 -3.85 -4.67 19.28
CA TYR A 360 -4.88 -4.06 18.44
C TYR A 360 -5.54 -2.86 19.09
N THR A 361 -6.14 -2.04 18.24
CA THR A 361 -6.95 -0.88 18.62
C THR A 361 -8.25 -0.92 17.82
N LEU A 362 -9.34 -0.48 18.42
CA LEU A 362 -10.67 -0.50 17.80
C LEU A 362 -10.90 0.52 16.67
N PRO A 363 -10.38 1.76 16.71
CA PRO A 363 -10.45 2.67 15.57
C PRO A 363 -9.48 2.29 14.44
N VAL A 364 -9.70 2.87 13.26
CA VAL A 364 -8.76 2.81 12.14
C VAL A 364 -7.86 4.05 12.18
N VAL A 365 -6.70 3.88 12.82
CA VAL A 365 -5.75 4.95 13.12
C VAL A 365 -5.22 5.62 11.85
N GLU A 366 -5.00 4.86 10.79
CA GLU A 366 -4.46 5.37 9.52
C GLU A 366 -5.35 6.41 8.86
N ASP A 367 -6.67 6.37 9.08
CA ASP A 367 -7.57 7.37 8.51
C ASP A 367 -7.39 8.75 9.19
N ALA A 368 -7.08 8.78 10.49
CA ALA A 368 -6.75 10.02 11.20
C ALA A 368 -5.39 10.56 10.75
N MET A 369 -4.41 9.69 10.53
CA MET A 369 -3.11 10.05 9.97
C MET A 369 -3.26 10.63 8.56
N ALA A 370 -4.08 9.98 7.73
CA ALA A 370 -4.30 10.40 6.35
C ALA A 370 -5.04 11.75 6.26
N ALA A 371 -5.91 12.06 7.21
CA ALA A 371 -6.59 13.36 7.26
C ALA A 371 -5.63 14.56 7.49
N THR A 372 -4.41 14.29 7.96
CA THR A 372 -3.37 15.30 8.20
C THR A 372 -2.11 15.02 7.37
N SER A 373 -2.20 14.20 6.32
CA SER A 373 -1.02 13.72 5.61
C SER A 373 -0.34 14.79 4.76
N ASP A 374 -1.01 15.87 4.38
CA ASP A 374 -0.38 17.03 3.72
C ASP A 374 0.44 17.89 4.70
N ARG A 375 0.17 17.79 6.00
CA ARG A 375 0.87 18.51 7.08
C ARG A 375 2.14 17.80 7.51
N ARG A 376 3.24 18.07 6.78
CA ARG A 376 4.56 17.46 7.02
C ARG A 376 5.05 17.63 8.47
N ASP A 377 4.72 18.73 9.13
CA ASP A 377 5.06 19.04 10.52
C ASP A 377 4.36 18.11 11.53
N LEU A 378 3.18 17.59 11.18
CA LEU A 378 2.39 16.73 12.08
C LEU A 378 2.71 15.23 11.92
N ARG A 379 3.26 14.80 10.78
CA ARG A 379 3.52 13.37 10.54
C ARG A 379 4.44 12.70 11.55
N PRO A 380 5.56 13.33 12.00
CA PRO A 380 6.44 12.71 12.99
C PRO A 380 5.73 12.40 14.31
N LEU A 381 4.62 13.09 14.62
CA LEU A 381 3.87 12.83 15.84
C LEU A 381 3.34 11.40 15.87
N TRP A 382 2.91 10.88 14.72
CA TRP A 382 2.33 9.55 14.55
C TRP A 382 3.34 8.40 14.66
N LEU A 383 4.65 8.70 14.63
CA LEU A 383 5.70 7.69 14.83
C LEU A 383 5.62 7.05 16.21
N ASP A 384 5.26 7.82 17.24
CA ASP A 384 5.13 7.30 18.61
C ASP A 384 3.99 6.28 18.73
N TRP A 385 2.91 6.46 17.95
CA TRP A 385 1.83 5.47 17.89
C TRP A 385 2.31 4.14 17.30
N TYR A 386 2.92 4.20 16.10
CA TYR A 386 3.39 2.99 15.42
C TYR A 386 4.51 2.30 16.22
N ARG A 387 5.43 3.06 16.81
CA ARG A 387 6.47 2.52 17.69
C ARG A 387 5.85 1.80 18.89
N GLY A 388 4.91 2.45 19.58
CA GLY A 388 4.24 1.85 20.74
C GLY A 388 3.49 0.56 20.40
N MET A 389 2.74 0.55 19.28
CA MET A 389 2.02 -0.65 18.83
C MET A 389 2.97 -1.81 18.46
N LEU A 390 4.11 -1.52 17.84
CA LEU A 390 5.14 -2.52 17.53
C LEU A 390 5.84 -3.04 18.79
N GLU A 391 6.14 -2.16 19.75
CA GLU A 391 6.76 -2.53 21.02
C GLU A 391 5.85 -3.44 21.85
N LEU A 392 4.52 -3.25 21.81
CA LEU A 392 3.55 -4.14 22.46
C LEU A 392 3.65 -5.59 21.96
N VAL A 393 4.10 -5.80 20.73
CA VAL A 393 4.33 -7.12 20.15
C VAL A 393 5.81 -7.54 20.15
N GLY A 394 6.67 -6.78 20.83
CA GLY A 394 8.09 -7.06 20.99
C GLY A 394 8.96 -6.74 19.76
N VAL A 395 8.50 -5.84 18.89
CA VAL A 395 9.28 -5.30 17.76
C VAL A 395 9.78 -3.90 18.13
N SER A 396 11.08 -3.77 18.34
CA SER A 396 11.72 -2.49 18.67
C SER A 396 12.06 -1.71 17.41
N SER A 397 11.83 -0.39 17.40
CA SER A 397 12.34 0.50 16.35
C SER A 397 13.87 0.50 16.35
N ARG A 398 14.47 0.66 15.16
CA ARG A 398 15.93 0.73 14.99
C ARG A 398 16.49 2.10 15.29
#